data_AF-A0A5B9VY45-F1
#
_entry.id   AF-A0A5B9VY45-F1
#
_cell.length_a   1.000
_cell.length_b   1.000
_cell.length_c   1.000
_cell.angle_alpha   90.00
_cell.angle_beta   90.00
_cell.angle_gamma   90.00
#
_symmetry.space_group_name_H-M   'P 1'
#
loop_
_entity.id
_entity.type
_entity.pdbx_description
1 polymer ?
#
loop_
_entity_poly.entity_id
_entity_poly.type
_entity_poly.pdbx_seq_one_letter_code
_entity_poly.pdbx_strand_id
1 'polypeptide(L)'
;MSGPGIGLRRGRYAGLKVLTRTIFMDHHGPGLDGLDAIRRIRSLRSTAVIDTIALTVPRLSRDRDRNLDVGADACEVKPFVLLRDVRGGLPV
;
A
#
# COMPACT_ATOMS: atom_id res chain seq x y z
N MET A 1 3.86 -3.32 29.98
CA MET A 1 3.04 -4.20 29.11
C MET A 1 3.35 -3.87 27.66
N SER A 2 4.32 -4.57 27.08
CA SER A 2 4.80 -4.39 25.71
C SER A 2 3.91 -5.18 24.75
N GLY A 3 3.31 -4.51 23.76
CA GLY A 3 2.71 -5.17 22.61
C GLY A 3 3.78 -5.79 21.71
N PRO A 4 3.43 -6.77 20.83
CA PRO A 4 4.40 -7.41 19.97
C PRO A 4 4.85 -6.38 18.92
N GLY A 5 6.11 -5.97 19.02
CA GLY A 5 6.74 -5.12 18.02
C GLY A 5 6.78 -5.88 16.69
N ILE A 6 6.06 -5.37 15.69
CA ILE A 6 6.26 -5.75 14.29
C ILE A 6 7.67 -5.31 13.87
N GLY A 7 8.65 -6.14 14.19
CA GLY A 7 10.03 -5.97 13.78
C GLY A 7 10.12 -6.09 12.27
N LEU A 8 9.96 -4.97 11.57
CA LEU A 8 10.41 -4.83 10.19
C LEU A 8 11.94 -5.01 10.21
N ARG A 9 12.38 -6.26 10.10
CA ARG A 9 13.79 -6.59 9.91
C ARG A 9 14.24 -5.85 8.65
N ARG A 10 15.12 -4.86 8.81
CA ARG A 10 15.85 -4.23 7.70
C ARG A 10 16.66 -5.31 6.99
N GLY A 11 16.03 -6.00 6.05
CA GLY A 11 16.69 -6.92 5.13
C GLY A 11 17.60 -6.12 4.22
N ARG A 12 18.90 -6.39 4.29
CA ARG A 12 19.90 -5.91 3.33
C ARG A 12 19.66 -6.60 1.98
N TYR A 13 18.78 -6.06 1.15
CA TYR A 13 18.71 -6.40 -0.27
C TYR A 13 19.67 -5.50 -1.06
N ALA A 14 20.95 -5.50 -0.68
CA ALA A 14 22.00 -4.86 -1.46
C ALA A 14 22.31 -5.76 -2.67
N GLY A 15 21.59 -5.55 -3.77
CA GLY A 15 21.84 -6.24 -5.05
C GLY A 15 20.63 -6.92 -5.70
N LEU A 16 19.46 -6.96 -5.04
CA LEU A 16 18.23 -7.41 -5.68
C LEU A 16 17.48 -6.19 -6.20
N LYS A 17 17.39 -6.03 -7.52
CA LYS A 17 16.51 -5.05 -8.15
C LYS A 17 15.07 -5.49 -7.88
N VAL A 18 14.53 -5.13 -6.73
CA VAL A 18 13.14 -5.42 -6.38
C VAL A 18 12.29 -4.56 -7.32
N LEU A 19 11.81 -5.18 -8.40
CA LEU A 19 10.83 -4.59 -9.32
C LEU A 19 9.45 -4.66 -8.65
N THR A 20 9.28 -4.02 -7.49
CA THR A 20 7.96 -3.85 -6.90
C THR A 20 7.12 -3.11 -7.93
N ARG A 21 6.16 -3.80 -8.53
CA ARG A 21 5.30 -3.22 -9.56
C ARG A 21 4.21 -2.36 -8.91
N THR A 22 3.71 -2.81 -7.77
CA THR A 22 2.60 -2.16 -7.07
C THR A 22 2.73 -2.32 -5.56
N ILE A 23 2.40 -1.28 -4.81
CA ILE A 23 2.30 -1.22 -3.35
C ILE A 23 0.82 -1.11 -2.98
N PHE A 24 0.36 -1.97 -2.08
CA PHE A 24 -0.91 -1.80 -1.40
C PHE A 24 -0.65 -1.17 -0.03
N MET A 25 -1.14 0.04 0.19
CA MET A 25 -0.88 0.81 1.41
C MET A 25 -2.11 0.87 2.31
N ASP A 26 -2.01 0.37 3.54
CA ASP A 26 -3.08 0.53 4.52
C ASP A 26 -3.09 1.95 5.10
N HIS A 27 -4.14 2.74 4.85
CA HIS A 27 -4.28 4.10 5.38
C HIS A 27 -4.37 4.08 6.93
N HIS A 28 -5.11 3.15 7.51
CA HIS A 28 -5.43 3.15 8.96
C HIS A 28 -4.62 2.10 9.74
N GLY A 29 -3.47 1.67 9.23
CA GLY A 29 -2.61 0.71 9.90
C GLY A 29 -2.05 1.23 11.24
N PRO A 30 -1.75 0.35 12.22
CA PRO A 30 -1.14 0.76 13.47
C PRO A 30 0.33 1.20 13.27
N GLY A 31 0.71 2.32 13.90
CA GLY A 31 2.11 2.76 14.03
C GLY A 31 2.58 3.79 13.00
N LEU A 32 2.18 3.69 11.74
CA LEU A 32 2.51 4.67 10.69
C LEU A 32 1.24 5.07 9.94
N ASP A 33 1.00 6.37 9.82
CA ASP A 33 -0.05 6.90 8.95
C ASP A 33 0.28 6.58 7.49
N GLY A 34 -0.63 5.84 6.82
CA GLY A 34 -0.46 5.45 5.43
C GLY A 34 -0.35 6.65 4.48
N LEU A 35 -0.97 7.78 4.79
CA LEU A 35 -0.83 9.01 4.00
C LEU A 35 0.61 9.52 4.03
N ASP A 36 1.25 9.52 5.21
CA ASP A 36 2.65 9.92 5.34
C ASP A 36 3.59 8.92 4.67
N ALA A 37 3.25 7.64 4.70
CA ALA A 37 3.99 6.63 3.96
C ALA A 37 3.95 6.89 2.45
N ILE A 38 2.77 7.19 1.89
CA ILE A 38 2.60 7.52 0.47
C ILE A 38 3.42 8.76 0.11
N ARG A 39 3.34 9.83 0.93
CA ARG A 39 4.16 11.04 0.73
C ARG A 39 5.65 10.73 0.67
N ARG A 40 6.15 9.87 1.57
CA ARG A 40 7.57 9.45 1.61
C ARG A 40 7.96 8.59 0.42
N ILE A 41 7.07 7.72 -0.06
CA ILE A 41 7.29 6.90 -1.26
C ILE A 41 7.44 7.82 -2.49
N ARG A 42 6.61 8.88 -2.58
CA ARG A 42 6.64 9.84 -3.68
C ARG A 42 7.80 10.82 -3.63
N SER A 43 8.32 11.14 -2.44
CA SER A 43 9.47 12.06 -2.33
C SER A 43 10.80 11.43 -2.77
N LEU A 44 10.89 10.10 -2.84
CA LEU A 44 12.10 9.38 -3.24
C LEU A 44 12.03 8.97 -4.72
N ARG A 45 12.94 9.49 -5.55
CA ARG A 45 13.05 9.20 -7.00
C ARG A 45 13.00 7.70 -7.34
N SER A 46 13.63 6.86 -6.51
CA SER A 46 13.72 5.41 -6.74
C SER A 46 12.40 4.67 -6.50
N THR A 47 11.48 5.23 -5.72
CA THR A 47 10.19 4.60 -5.38
C THR A 47 8.99 5.37 -5.91
N ALA A 48 9.18 6.61 -6.35
CA ALA A 48 8.12 7.47 -6.87
C ALA A 48 7.47 6.93 -8.16
N VAL A 49 8.12 5.98 -8.84
CA VAL A 49 7.63 5.31 -10.06
C VAL A 49 6.79 4.07 -9.78
N ILE A 50 6.68 3.64 -8.51
CA ILE A 50 5.95 2.43 -8.14
C ILE A 50 4.48 2.78 -7.97
N ASP A 51 3.59 2.01 -8.61
CA ASP A 51 2.15 2.20 -8.46
C ASP A 51 1.74 1.96 -7.00
N THR A 52 0.97 2.87 -6.41
CA THR A 52 0.55 2.79 -5.02
C THR A 52 -0.97 2.87 -4.92
N ILE A 53 -1.58 1.80 -4.45
CA ILE A 53 -3.02 1.67 -4.21
C ILE A 53 -3.26 1.83 -2.70
N ALA A 54 -3.96 2.88 -2.31
CA ALA A 54 -4.35 3.08 -0.92
C ALA A 54 -5.54 2.20 -0.56
N LEU A 55 -5.46 1.51 0.57
CA LEU A 55 -6.51 0.69 1.14
C LEU A 55 -7.16 1.45 2.29
N THR A 56 -8.43 1.79 2.14
CA THR A 56 -9.20 2.55 3.13
C THR A 56 -10.36 1.73 3.69
N VAL A 57 -11.01 2.22 4.75
CA VAL A 57 -12.27 1.68 5.25
C VAL A 57 -13.42 2.56 4.75
N PRO A 58 -14.64 2.04 4.59
CA PRO A 58 -15.79 2.85 4.22
C PRO A 58 -16.21 3.71 5.41
N ARG A 59 -15.52 4.85 5.59
CA ARG A 59 -15.85 5.84 6.62
C ARG A 59 -16.40 7.11 5.98
N LEU A 60 -15.68 7.72 5.04
CA LEU A 60 -16.08 8.98 4.40
C LEU A 60 -15.52 9.07 2.96
N SER A 61 -16.28 9.68 2.05
CA SER A 61 -15.81 10.00 0.68
C SER A 61 -14.50 10.80 0.69
N ARG A 62 -14.33 11.69 1.68
CA ARG A 62 -13.14 12.52 1.86
C ARG A 62 -11.86 11.73 2.11
N ASP A 63 -11.95 10.49 2.58
CA ASP A 63 -10.77 9.65 2.79
C ASP A 63 -10.15 9.23 1.46
N ARG A 64 -10.97 9.06 0.41
CA ARG A 64 -10.49 8.78 -0.95
C ARG A 64 -9.70 9.98 -1.50
N ASP A 65 -10.29 11.17 -1.44
CA ASP A 65 -9.68 12.38 -1.98
C ASP A 65 -8.32 12.66 -1.32
N ARG A 66 -8.26 12.50 0.01
CA ARG A 66 -7.01 12.65 0.78
C ARG A 66 -5.91 11.69 0.34
N ASN A 67 -6.24 10.46 -0.03
CA ASN A 67 -5.25 9.48 -0.49
C ASN A 67 -4.73 9.85 -1.89
N LEU A 68 -5.60 10.32 -2.79
CA LEU A 68 -5.19 10.78 -4.11
C LEU A 68 -4.33 12.06 -4.03
N ASP A 69 -4.70 13.01 -3.16
CA ASP A 69 -3.97 14.27 -2.95
C ASP A 69 -2.52 14.06 -2.50
N VAL A 70 -2.25 12.98 -1.75
CA VAL A 70 -0.88 12.67 -1.29
C VAL A 70 -0.07 11.86 -2.30
N GLY A 71 -0.67 11.51 -3.44
CA GLY A 71 -0.04 10.81 -4.53
C GLY A 71 -0.30 9.30 -4.57
N ALA A 72 -1.40 8.79 -4.02
CA ALA A 72 -1.84 7.44 -4.38
C ALA A 72 -2.37 7.44 -5.83
N ASP A 73 -2.13 6.37 -6.59
CA ASP A 73 -2.63 6.26 -7.97
C ASP A 73 -4.07 5.75 -7.99
N ALA A 74 -4.45 4.98 -6.97
CA ALA A 74 -5.80 4.48 -6.80
C ALA A 74 -6.14 4.31 -5.31
N CYS A 75 -7.42 4.12 -5.02
CA CYS A 75 -7.94 3.87 -3.69
C CYS A 75 -8.96 2.75 -3.74
N GLU A 76 -8.79 1.75 -2.89
CA GLU A 76 -9.68 0.60 -2.74
C GLU A 76 -10.21 0.51 -1.32
N VAL A 77 -11.48 0.12 -1.20
CA VAL A 77 -12.17 0.02 0.08
C VAL A 77 -12.06 -1.41 0.60
N LYS A 78 -11.72 -1.55 1.88
CA LYS A 78 -11.75 -2.83 2.59
C LYS A 78 -13.20 -3.18 2.96
N PRO A 79 -13.60 -4.46 2.84
CA PRO A 79 -12.82 -5.59 2.34
C PRO A 79 -12.74 -5.63 0.80
N PHE A 80 -11.61 -6.09 0.27
CA PHE A 80 -11.41 -6.34 -1.17
C PHE A 80 -10.94 -7.79 -1.38
N VAL A 81 -11.25 -8.33 -2.56
CA VAL A 81 -10.83 -9.69 -2.94
C VAL A 81 -9.64 -9.59 -3.87
N LEU A 82 -8.53 -10.24 -3.50
CA LEU A 82 -7.42 -10.44 -4.42
C LEU A 82 -7.74 -11.62 -5.33
N LEU A 83 -8.03 -11.34 -6.59
CA LEU A 83 -8.02 -12.36 -7.62
C LEU A 83 -6.57 -12.79 -7.84
N ARG A 84 -6.23 -14.00 -7.40
CA ARG A 84 -5.00 -14.64 -7.88
C ARG A 84 -5.21 -15.00 -9.35
N ASP A 85 -4.15 -14.86 -10.15
CA ASP A 85 -4.11 -15.32 -11.55
C ASP A 85 -4.60 -16.79 -11.59
N VAL A 86 -5.88 -17.00 -11.87
CA VAL A 86 -6.43 -18.32 -12.16
C VAL A 86 -6.11 -18.55 -13.62
N ARG A 87 -4.90 -19.01 -13.92
CA ARG A 87 -4.62 -19.65 -15.21
C ARG A 87 -5.44 -20.93 -15.27
N GLY A 88 -6.74 -20.79 -15.55
CA GLY A 88 -7.71 -21.88 -15.56
C GLY A 88 -9.09 -21.50 -15.02
N GLY A 89 -9.79 -20.58 -15.71
CA GLY A 89 -11.25 -20.47 -15.68
C GLY A 89 -11.90 -19.92 -14.40
N LEU A 90 -12.66 -18.83 -14.53
CA LEU A 90 -13.71 -18.51 -13.55
C LEU A 90 -14.80 -19.60 -13.61
N PRO A 91 -15.38 -20.03 -12.47
CA PRO A 91 -16.64 -20.75 -12.51
C PRO A 91 -17.74 -19.77 -12.94
N VAL A 92 -18.46 -20.15 -14.00
CA VAL A 92 -19.72 -19.54 -14.43
C VAL A 92 -20.81 -19.68 -13.37
#